data_AF-A0A1E8FML5-F1
#
_entry.id   AF-A0A1E8FML5-F1
#
_cell.length_a   1.000
_cell.length_b   1.000
_cell.length_c   1.000
_cell.angle_alpha   90.00
_cell.angle_beta   90.00
_cell.angle_gamma   90.00
#
_symmetry.space_group_name_H-M   'P 1'
#
loop_
_entity.id
_entity.type
_entity.pdbx_description
1 polymer ?
#
loop_
_entity_poly.entity_id
_entity_poly.type
_entity_poly.pdbx_seq_one_letter_code
_entity_poly.pdbx_strand_id
1 'polypeptide(L)'
;MDTESATVSGHDVTTITCVCGNTVARDGLIPANSDGVPIHAGPDVPAGLASWPDDGELFTLCPSCGRVYSDSVVEETGKAPVAFRVNVESGRIAEAIQLHWTS
;
A
#
# COMPACT_ATOMS: atom_id res chain seq x y z
N MET A 1 15.29 -0.02 -17.37
CA MET A 1 13.82 0.05 -17.23
C MET A 1 13.59 1.05 -16.12
N ASP A 2 13.19 2.27 -16.46
CA ASP A 2 12.84 3.28 -15.46
C ASP A 2 11.59 2.80 -14.71
N THR A 3 11.79 2.28 -13.50
CA THR A 3 10.70 2.04 -12.57
C THR A 3 10.19 3.41 -12.12
N GLU A 4 8.92 3.68 -12.41
CA GLU A 4 8.26 4.87 -11.86
C GLU A 4 8.46 4.90 -10.35
N SER A 5 8.80 6.06 -9.79
CA SER A 5 9.03 6.24 -8.36
C SER A 5 8.11 7.32 -7.83
N ALA A 6 7.47 7.04 -6.69
CA ALA A 6 6.80 8.06 -5.90
C ALA A 6 7.84 8.97 -5.21
N THR A 7 7.38 10.13 -4.75
CA THR A 7 8.21 11.03 -3.95
C THR A 7 8.01 10.74 -2.47
N VAL A 8 9.10 10.71 -1.71
CA VAL A 8 9.13 10.45 -0.25
C VAL A 8 10.00 11.51 0.42
N SER A 9 9.64 11.86 1.66
CA SER A 9 10.46 12.69 2.55
C SER A 9 10.93 11.86 3.73
N GLY A 10 12.21 11.98 4.10
CA GLY A 10 12.71 11.48 5.38
C GLY A 10 12.60 9.96 5.60
N HIS A 11 12.62 9.16 4.53
CA HIS A 11 12.51 7.69 4.60
C HIS A 11 11.19 7.19 5.22
N ASP A 12 10.15 8.03 5.22
CA ASP A 12 8.90 7.75 5.90
C ASP A 12 7.80 7.41 4.87
N VAL A 13 7.28 6.18 4.95
CA VAL A 13 6.19 5.68 4.10
C VAL A 13 4.92 6.52 4.18
N THR A 14 4.67 7.18 5.31
CA THR A 14 3.50 8.05 5.49
C THR A 14 3.62 9.36 4.72
N THR A 15 4.80 9.68 4.20
CA THR A 15 5.05 10.88 3.37
C THR A 15 4.99 10.59 1.87
N ILE A 16 4.74 9.33 1.48
CA ILE A 16 4.64 8.94 0.08
C ILE A 16 3.59 9.83 -0.63
N THR A 17 4.03 10.48 -1.71
CA THR A 17 3.15 11.02 -2.74
C THR A 17 3.26 10.11 -3.95
N CYS A 18 2.20 9.36 -4.19
CA CYS A 18 2.11 8.42 -5.29
C CYS A 18 2.32 9.11 -6.64
N VAL A 19 2.79 8.37 -7.64
CA VAL A 19 2.99 8.84 -9.01
C VAL A 19 1.70 9.42 -9.63
N CYS A 20 0.51 8.95 -9.22
CA CYS A 20 -0.76 9.53 -9.68
C CYS A 20 -1.13 10.86 -8.98
N GLY A 21 -0.31 11.34 -8.03
CA GLY A 21 -0.57 12.52 -7.22
C GLY A 21 -1.41 12.28 -5.98
N ASN A 22 -1.74 11.02 -5.64
CA ASN A 22 -2.40 10.70 -4.38
C ASN A 22 -1.43 10.78 -3.19
N THR A 23 -1.95 11.19 -2.03
CA THR A 23 -1.20 11.33 -0.78
C THR A 23 -2.02 10.76 0.38
N VAL A 24 -1.37 10.55 1.54
CA VAL A 24 -2.07 10.16 2.78
C VAL A 24 -3.20 11.13 3.14
N ALA A 25 -3.02 12.43 2.89
CA ALA A 25 -4.02 13.44 3.22
C ALA A 25 -5.19 13.54 2.22
N ARG A 26 -5.09 12.93 1.03
CA ARG A 26 -6.11 13.03 -0.02
C ARG A 26 -7.05 11.83 -0.03
N ASP A 27 -6.60 10.70 -0.55
CA ASP A 27 -7.37 9.45 -0.61
C ASP A 27 -6.79 8.37 0.31
N GLY A 28 -5.81 8.73 1.15
CA GLY A 28 -5.09 7.80 1.99
C GLY A 28 -4.07 6.95 1.23
N LEU A 29 -3.24 6.24 1.98
CA LEU A 29 -2.45 5.10 1.51
C LEU A 29 -2.69 3.96 2.49
N ILE A 30 -2.78 2.74 1.97
CA ILE A 30 -3.28 1.59 2.72
C ILE A 30 -2.14 0.60 2.93
N PRO A 31 -1.84 0.17 4.17
CA PRO A 31 -0.88 -0.90 4.39
C PRO A 31 -1.41 -2.21 3.81
N ALA A 32 -0.55 -2.95 3.13
CA ALA A 32 -0.86 -4.11 2.32
C ALA A 32 0.23 -5.19 2.46
N ASN A 33 -0.11 -6.42 2.11
CA ASN A 33 0.85 -7.52 2.03
C ASN A 33 1.59 -7.53 0.67
N SER A 34 2.45 -8.54 0.46
CA SER A 34 3.22 -8.74 -0.78
C SER A 34 2.39 -9.01 -2.04
N ASP A 35 1.09 -9.32 -1.90
CA ASP A 35 0.14 -9.41 -3.01
C ASP A 35 -0.59 -8.08 -3.29
N GLY A 36 -0.35 -7.04 -2.47
CA GLY A 36 -1.05 -5.76 -2.53
C GLY A 36 -2.47 -5.82 -1.97
N VAL A 37 -2.79 -6.82 -1.14
CA VAL A 37 -4.06 -6.92 -0.41
C VAL A 37 -3.94 -6.11 0.89
N PRO A 38 -4.84 -5.15 1.15
CA PRO A 38 -4.92 -4.44 2.43
C PRO A 38 -4.86 -5.35 3.65
N ILE A 39 -4.02 -4.99 4.63
CA ILE A 39 -3.89 -5.75 5.87
C ILE A 39 -4.81 -5.20 6.97
N HIS A 40 -5.16 -6.07 7.92
CA HIS A 40 -5.83 -5.71 9.16
C HIS A 40 -4.87 -5.88 10.35
N ALA A 41 -4.76 -4.85 11.20
CA ALA A 41 -3.85 -4.85 12.36
C ALA A 41 -4.45 -5.47 13.65
N GLY A 42 -5.68 -6.00 13.59
CA GLY A 42 -6.37 -6.63 14.72
C GLY A 42 -6.33 -8.18 14.69
N PRO A 43 -6.67 -8.83 15.83
CA PRO A 43 -6.65 -10.29 15.95
C PRO A 43 -7.75 -10.99 15.12
N ASP A 44 -8.87 -10.32 14.89
CA ASP A 44 -10.02 -10.83 14.13
C ASP A 44 -10.01 -10.28 12.70
N VAL A 45 -9.12 -10.83 11.87
CA VAL A 45 -8.95 -10.40 10.47
C VAL A 45 -10.26 -10.63 9.67
N PRO A 46 -10.92 -9.57 9.17
CA PRO A 46 -12.12 -9.72 8.37
C PRO A 46 -11.87 -10.51 7.09
N ALA A 47 -12.85 -11.31 6.66
CA ALA A 47 -12.80 -12.01 5.39
C ALA A 47 -12.62 -11.00 4.24
N GLY A 48 -11.52 -11.10 3.51
CA GLY A 48 -11.17 -10.18 2.41
C GLY A 48 -9.94 -9.31 2.69
N LEU A 49 -9.59 -9.08 3.96
CA LEU A 49 -8.33 -8.46 4.37
C LEU A 49 -7.25 -9.53 4.59
N ALA A 50 -6.00 -9.13 4.44
CA ALA A 50 -4.85 -9.95 4.80
C ALA A 50 -4.53 -9.81 6.30
N SER A 51 -4.03 -10.88 6.90
CA SER A 51 -3.42 -10.80 8.23
C SER A 51 -2.11 -10.02 8.17
N TRP A 52 -1.67 -9.54 9.32
CA TRP A 52 -0.31 -9.04 9.45
C TRP A 52 0.70 -10.13 9.03
N PRO A 53 1.70 -9.81 8.20
CA PRO A 53 2.64 -10.81 7.70
C PRO A 53 3.64 -11.23 8.79
N ASP A 54 3.94 -12.53 8.88
CA ASP A 54 4.81 -13.12 9.91
C ASP A 54 6.28 -12.66 9.78
N ASP A 55 6.71 -12.34 8.57
CA ASP A 55 8.05 -11.82 8.26
C ASP A 55 8.19 -10.31 8.51
N GLY A 56 7.08 -9.62 8.81
CA GLY A 56 7.02 -8.18 9.01
C GLY A 56 7.22 -7.36 7.73
N GLU A 57 7.23 -7.97 6.54
CA GLU A 57 7.38 -7.23 5.29
C GLU A 57 6.05 -6.58 4.89
N LEU A 58 6.02 -5.25 4.96
CA LEU A 58 4.86 -4.45 4.61
C LEU A 58 5.03 -3.76 3.26
N PHE A 59 3.88 -3.50 2.66
CA PHE A 59 3.76 -2.72 1.45
C PHE A 59 2.72 -1.62 1.65
N THR A 60 2.87 -0.54 0.89
CA THR A 60 1.94 0.56 0.86
C THR A 60 1.21 0.59 -0.48
N LEU A 61 -0.11 0.33 -0.46
CA LEU A 61 -1.01 0.40 -1.60
C LEU A 61 -1.57 1.81 -1.77
N CYS A 62 -1.52 2.34 -2.99
CA CYS A 62 -2.30 3.51 -3.40
C CYS A 62 -3.69 3.08 -3.91
N PRO A 63 -4.78 3.36 -3.18
CA PRO A 63 -6.13 2.95 -3.60
C PRO A 63 -6.61 3.69 -4.86
N SER A 64 -6.05 4.86 -5.16
CA SER A 64 -6.42 5.68 -6.32
C SER A 64 -5.95 5.09 -7.66
N CYS A 65 -4.81 4.38 -7.69
CA CYS A 65 -4.25 3.88 -8.96
C CYS A 65 -3.65 2.48 -8.91
N GLY A 66 -3.69 1.81 -7.75
CA GLY A 66 -3.23 0.44 -7.58
C GLY A 66 -1.72 0.23 -7.53
N ARG A 67 -0.91 1.30 -7.53
CA ARG A 67 0.53 1.17 -7.33
C ARG A 67 0.83 0.74 -5.90
N VAL A 68 1.77 -0.18 -5.76
CA VAL A 68 2.23 -0.71 -4.48
C VAL A 68 3.72 -0.39 -4.34
N TYR A 69 4.10 0.06 -3.14
CA TYR A 69 5.45 0.41 -2.74
C TYR A 69 5.89 -0.52 -1.61
N SER A 70 7.16 -0.95 -1.60
CA SER A 70 7.71 -1.73 -0.50
C SER A 70 8.14 -0.80 0.63
N ASP A 71 7.65 -1.04 1.85
CA ASP A 71 7.94 -0.18 2.99
C ASP A 71 9.43 -0.29 3.36
N SER A 72 9.98 -1.50 3.35
CA SER A 72 11.41 -1.74 3.62
C SER A 72 12.31 -1.00 2.63
N VAL A 73 11.96 -0.95 1.35
CA VAL A 73 12.73 -0.17 0.35
C VAL A 73 12.67 1.33 0.64
N VAL A 74 11.51 1.84 1.06
CA VAL A 74 11.31 3.26 1.39
C VAL A 74 12.13 3.65 2.61
N GLU A 75 12.06 2.84 3.66
CA GLU A 75 12.78 3.06 4.91
C GLU A 75 14.29 2.95 4.72
N GLU A 76 14.77 1.95 3.95
CA GLU A 76 16.19 1.75 3.71
C GLU A 76 16.78 2.82 2.80
N THR A 77 16.10 3.16 1.70
CA THR A 77 16.70 3.94 0.62
C THR A 77 16.21 5.39 0.53
N GLY A 78 15.11 5.72 1.21
CA GLY A 78 14.45 7.02 1.09
C GLY A 78 13.74 7.22 -0.25
N LYS A 79 13.57 6.14 -1.03
CA LYS A 79 12.94 6.14 -2.35
C LYS A 79 11.77 5.18 -2.37
N ALA A 80 10.74 5.52 -3.14
CA ALA A 80 9.55 4.68 -3.31
C ALA A 80 9.41 4.22 -4.77
N PRO A 81 10.29 3.33 -5.27
CA PRO A 81 10.06 2.72 -6.57
C PRO A 81 8.76 1.89 -6.52
N VAL A 82 7.98 1.93 -7.60
CA VAL A 82 6.81 1.05 -7.73
C VAL A 82 7.29 -0.39 -7.74
N ALA A 83 6.88 -1.17 -6.73
CA ALA A 83 7.19 -2.59 -6.63
C ALA A 83 6.34 -3.38 -7.65
N PHE A 84 5.03 -3.13 -7.64
CA PHE A 84 4.08 -3.71 -8.60
C PHE A 84 2.77 -2.90 -8.63
N ARG A 85 1.79 -3.38 -9.41
CA ARG A 85 0.46 -2.78 -9.51
C ARG A 85 -0.61 -3.84 -9.33
N VAL A 86 -1.65 -3.50 -8.59
CA VAL A 86 -2.90 -4.26 -8.49
C VAL A 86 -4.01 -3.54 -9.25
N ASN A 87 -5.04 -4.29 -9.66
CA ASN A 87 -6.25 -3.69 -10.21
C ASN A 87 -7.19 -3.32 -9.06
N VAL A 88 -7.32 -2.03 -8.76
CA VAL A 88 -8.19 -1.51 -7.69
C VAL A 88 -9.68 -1.72 -7.95
N GLU A 89 -10.06 -2.00 -9.19
CA GLU A 89 -11.44 -2.36 -9.58
C GLU A 89 -11.67 -3.88 -9.56
N SER A 90 -10.63 -4.70 -9.35
CA SER A 90 -10.80 -6.15 -9.25
C SER A 90 -11.53 -6.49 -7.96
N GLY A 91 -12.53 -7.39 -8.04
CA GLY A 91 -13.44 -7.67 -6.91
C GLY A 91 -12.73 -7.89 -5.58
N ARG A 92 -11.69 -8.74 -5.54
CA ARG A 92 -10.93 -9.00 -4.30
C ARG A 92 -10.26 -7.76 -3.72
N ILE A 93 -9.62 -6.94 -4.56
CA ILE A 93 -8.88 -5.75 -4.10
C ILE A 93 -9.86 -4.62 -3.77
N ALA A 94 -10.90 -4.44 -4.58
CA ALA A 94 -11.96 -3.46 -4.34
C ALA A 94 -12.68 -3.72 -3.01
N GLU A 95 -13.06 -4.98 -2.76
CA GLU A 95 -13.66 -5.41 -1.49
C GLU A 95 -12.73 -5.15 -0.31
N ALA A 96 -11.44 -5.50 -0.44
CA ALA A 96 -10.46 -5.27 0.61
C ALA A 96 -10.24 -3.77 0.91
N ILE A 97 -10.16 -2.91 -0.12
CA ILE A 97 -10.06 -1.45 0.05
C ILE A 97 -11.29 -0.92 0.77
N GLN A 98 -12.49 -1.35 0.36
CA GLN A 98 -13.73 -0.94 1.00
C GLN A 98 -13.76 -1.37 2.47
N LEU A 99 -13.41 -2.63 2.77
CA LEU A 99 -13.37 -3.16 4.12
C LEU A 99 -12.42 -2.36 5.00
N HIS A 100 -11.22 -2.04 4.52
CA HIS A 100 -10.23 -1.24 5.28
C HIS A 100 -10.78 0.10 5.78
N TRP A 101 -11.64 0.77 5.01
CA TRP A 101 -12.21 2.06 5.41
C TRP A 101 -13.47 1.95 6.28
N THR A 102 -14.09 0.77 6.31
CA THR A 102 -15.29 0.51 7.11
C THR A 102 -15.03 -0.28 8.38
N SER A 103 -13.81 -0.82 8.55
CA SER A 103 -13.36 -1.59 9.71
C SER A 103 -12.90 -0.71 10.87
#